data_AF-A0A016U2S5-F1
#
_entry.id   AF-A0A016U2S5-F1
#
_cell.length_a   1.000
_cell.length_b   1.000
_cell.length_c   1.000
_cell.angle_alpha   90.00
_cell.angle_beta   90.00
_cell.angle_gamma   90.00
#
_symmetry.space_group_name_H-M   'P 1'
#
loop_
_entity.id
_entity.type
_entity.pdbx_description
1 polymer ?
#
loop_
_entity_poly.entity_id
_entity_poly.type
_entity_poly.pdbx_seq_one_letter_code
_entity_poly.pdbx_strand_id
1 'polypeptide(L)'
;MFRHRGINFFLPAFSCLWLQEEDVGQDKLIADLVPGEEEDDTPRVEMVTEEGVLIPEENRENECPDPLKQLIRCFQRAATSEESQAQPIHDDSFQFWPIRYPGDDPILEKSRVRPFVMLNSPPYIRFADVMAQSIHIEEEDGDDGDDVEIDQAQKEEQSQALRAEQGVLADRGAAIMCLMYLSASNGEPNDMVAKTLELGIHLLSGGNVDIQRMLIEYLQLKKDVRFFTSMAGLMNKCSVLNLEMFERQIKAEGLGMGAELAAGDNQNLNDADFTCSLFRFLQLTCEGHNLDFQNYLRTQPGHTTSVNLINCTVDYLLRLQESVMDFYWHYSSKRSL
;
A
#
# COMPACT_ATOMS: atom_id res chain seq x y z
N MET A 1 -27.87 25.61 23.78
CA MET A 1 -27.24 24.37 23.28
C MET A 1 -26.75 23.59 24.50
N PHE A 2 -27.16 22.35 24.71
CA PHE A 2 -26.72 21.58 25.89
C PHE A 2 -25.21 21.32 25.81
N ARG A 3 -24.48 21.54 26.91
CA ARG A 3 -23.01 21.43 26.96
C ARG A 3 -22.47 20.11 26.40
N HIS A 4 -23.16 18.99 26.63
CA HIS A 4 -22.79 17.69 26.07
C HIS A 4 -22.81 17.66 24.53
N ARG A 5 -23.76 18.37 23.91
CA ARG A 5 -23.91 18.43 22.45
C ARG A 5 -22.82 19.32 21.84
N GLY A 6 -22.39 20.37 22.54
CA GLY A 6 -21.23 21.17 22.14
C GLY A 6 -19.92 20.38 22.22
N ILE A 7 -19.72 19.61 23.29
CA ILE A 7 -18.53 18.76 23.47
C ILE A 7 -18.45 17.68 22.39
N ASN A 8 -19.58 17.02 22.06
CA ASN A 8 -19.62 16.00 21.02
C ASN A 8 -19.37 16.53 19.60
N PHE A 9 -19.60 17.82 19.34
CA PHE A 9 -19.23 18.46 18.08
C PHE A 9 -17.77 18.93 18.08
N PHE A 10 -17.29 19.42 19.23
CA PHE A 10 -15.95 19.95 19.37
C PHE A 10 -14.88 18.86 19.34
N LEU A 11 -15.08 17.74 20.05
CA LEU A 11 -14.06 16.69 20.19
C LEU A 11 -13.61 16.09 18.84
N PRO A 12 -14.51 15.70 17.91
CA PRO A 12 -14.08 15.17 16.60
C PRO A 12 -13.38 16.22 15.73
N ALA A 13 -13.87 17.46 15.73
CA ALA A 13 -13.23 18.55 14.98
C ALA A 13 -11.83 18.87 15.53
N PHE A 14 -11.67 18.80 16.85
CA PHE A 14 -10.42 19.06 17.54
C PHE A 14 -9.43 17.90 17.44
N SER A 15 -9.88 16.64 17.36
CA SER A 15 -8.98 15.50 17.15
C SER A 15 -8.29 15.54 15.78
N CYS A 16 -8.96 16.05 14.74
CA CYS A 16 -8.35 16.25 13.43
C CYS A 16 -7.25 17.32 13.50
N LEU A 17 -7.48 18.42 14.24
CA LEU A 17 -6.51 19.50 14.39
C LEU A 17 -5.30 19.13 15.27
N TRP A 18 -5.50 18.36 16.34
CA TRP A 18 -4.41 18.05 17.28
C TRP A 18 -3.38 17.10 16.67
N LEU A 19 -3.83 16.02 16.02
CA LEU A 19 -2.94 14.92 15.63
C LEU A 19 -2.36 15.04 14.22
N GLN A 20 -2.77 16.05 13.44
CA GLN A 20 -2.26 16.25 12.07
C GLN A 20 -1.02 17.15 12.02
N GLU A 21 -0.77 17.99 13.03
CA GLU A 21 0.37 18.94 13.05
C GLU A 21 1.60 18.41 13.80
N GLU A 22 1.53 17.24 14.43
CA GLU A 22 2.62 16.71 15.25
C GLU A 22 3.43 15.70 14.42
N ASP A 23 4.67 16.06 14.06
CA ASP A 23 5.68 15.12 13.57
C ASP A 23 5.89 14.05 14.66
N VAL A 24 5.46 12.83 14.34
CA VAL A 24 5.33 11.73 15.30
C VAL A 24 6.66 11.00 15.53
N GLY A 25 7.75 11.50 14.92
CA GLY A 25 9.09 10.94 15.07
C GLY A 25 9.24 9.57 14.42
N GLN A 26 8.55 9.33 13.31
CA GLN A 26 8.63 8.07 12.55
C GLN A 26 10.09 7.75 12.15
N ASP A 27 10.87 8.76 11.78
CA ASP A 27 12.28 8.62 11.41
C ASP A 27 13.13 8.16 12.60
N LYS A 28 12.84 8.69 13.79
CA LYS A 28 13.51 8.27 15.03
C LYS A 28 13.18 6.83 15.38
N LEU A 29 11.95 6.37 15.12
CA LEU A 29 11.57 5.00 15.42
C LEU A 29 12.36 3.99 14.57
N ILE A 30 12.52 4.27 13.27
CA ILE A 30 13.32 3.39 12.39
C ILE A 30 14.80 3.49 12.76
N ALA A 31 15.32 4.69 13.01
CA ALA A 31 16.71 4.88 13.44
C ALA A 31 17.03 4.16 14.77
N ASP A 32 16.12 4.16 15.75
CA ASP A 32 16.31 3.47 17.03
C ASP A 32 16.23 1.93 16.89
N LEU A 33 15.49 1.43 15.89
CA LEU A 33 15.35 -0.01 15.60
C LEU A 33 16.51 -0.56 14.77
N VAL A 34 17.27 0.31 14.11
CA VAL A 34 18.49 -0.04 13.38
C VAL A 34 19.67 0.12 14.34
N PRO A 35 20.33 -0.98 14.76
CA PRO A 35 21.53 -0.87 15.58
C PRO A 35 22.59 -0.09 14.78
N GLY A 36 23.26 0.88 15.43
CA GLY A 36 24.27 1.73 14.78
C GLY A 36 25.27 0.90 13.99
N GLU A 37 25.43 1.22 12.72
CA GLU A 37 26.23 0.46 11.76
C GLU A 37 27.69 0.36 12.24
N GLU A 38 28.15 -0.84 12.59
CA GLU A 38 29.55 -1.17 12.33
C GLU A 38 29.63 -1.41 10.82
N GLU A 39 30.41 -0.59 10.11
CA GLU A 39 30.70 -0.73 8.67
C GLU A 39 31.21 -2.15 8.37
N ASP A 40 30.31 -3.10 8.02
CA ASP A 40 30.68 -4.37 7.40
C ASP A 40 30.46 -4.20 5.89
N ASP A 41 31.53 -3.81 5.21
CA ASP A 41 31.66 -3.44 3.80
C ASP A 41 31.47 -4.65 2.84
N THR A 42 30.43 -5.47 3.05
CA THR A 42 30.12 -6.63 2.21
C THR A 42 28.66 -6.65 1.73
N PRO A 43 28.39 -6.62 0.41
CA PRO A 43 27.06 -6.88 -0.11
C PRO A 43 26.73 -8.36 0.09
N ARG A 44 26.09 -8.70 1.21
CA ARG A 44 25.66 -10.07 1.51
C ARG A 44 24.18 -10.23 1.21
N VAL A 45 23.89 -10.48 -0.06
CA VAL A 45 22.64 -11.13 -0.48
C VAL A 45 22.73 -12.60 -0.09
N GLU A 46 22.07 -13.00 0.99
CA GLU A 46 21.91 -14.41 1.32
C GLU A 46 20.79 -15.04 0.48
N MET A 47 21.20 -15.96 -0.39
CA MET A 47 20.34 -16.66 -1.33
C MET A 47 19.20 -17.41 -0.63
N VAL A 48 18.00 -17.11 -1.10
CA VAL A 48 16.72 -17.72 -0.73
C VAL A 48 16.71 -19.22 -1.09
N THR A 49 16.36 -20.11 -0.17
CA THR A 49 16.05 -21.52 -0.48
C THR A 49 14.53 -21.74 -0.65
N GLU A 50 14.15 -22.97 -1.04
CA GLU A 50 12.87 -23.36 -1.66
C GLU A 50 11.59 -22.93 -0.91
N GLU A 51 11.63 -22.58 0.38
CA GLU A 51 10.44 -22.16 1.14
C GLU A 51 10.29 -20.65 1.41
N GLY A 52 11.26 -19.81 1.03
CA GLY A 52 11.06 -18.34 1.05
C GLY A 52 11.18 -17.75 2.45
N VAL A 53 11.65 -18.57 3.38
CA VAL A 53 12.13 -18.17 4.68
C VAL A 53 13.63 -17.91 4.54
N LEU A 54 14.07 -16.70 4.92
CA LEU A 54 15.50 -16.40 5.10
C LEU A 54 16.03 -17.32 6.21
N ILE A 55 16.89 -18.28 5.86
CA ILE A 55 17.62 -19.11 6.83
C ILE A 55 18.67 -18.18 7.48
N PRO A 56 18.86 -18.21 8.82
CA PRO A 56 19.99 -17.51 9.44
C PRO A 56 21.31 -18.17 9.04
N GLU A 57 22.37 -17.41 8.79
CA GLU A 57 23.72 -17.91 9.01
C GLU A 57 23.80 -18.50 10.42
N GLU A 58 23.90 -19.82 10.54
CA GLU A 58 24.14 -20.52 11.82
C GLU A 58 25.55 -20.25 12.38
N ASN A 59 26.29 -19.25 11.88
CA ASN A 59 27.70 -19.00 12.25
C ASN A 59 28.01 -17.55 12.65
N ARG A 60 27.10 -16.84 13.35
CA ARG A 60 27.46 -15.63 14.13
C ARG A 60 26.82 -15.67 15.52
N GLU A 61 27.42 -16.43 16.44
CA GLU A 61 26.96 -16.56 17.85
C GLU A 61 27.06 -15.25 18.70
N ASN A 62 27.35 -14.07 18.14
CA ASN A 62 27.66 -12.87 18.94
C ASN A 62 27.13 -11.52 18.42
N GLU A 63 26.20 -11.47 17.47
CA GLU A 63 25.57 -10.20 17.09
C GLU A 63 24.23 -10.03 17.82
N CYS A 64 24.05 -8.87 18.46
CA CYS A 64 22.75 -8.46 18.97
C CYS A 64 21.76 -8.50 17.80
N PRO A 65 20.65 -9.25 17.90
CA PRO A 65 19.81 -9.45 16.73
C PRO A 65 19.12 -8.15 16.33
N ASP A 66 19.26 -7.78 15.06
CA ASP A 66 18.63 -6.59 14.47
C ASP A 66 17.10 -6.60 14.71
N PRO A 67 16.57 -5.68 15.56
CA PRO A 67 15.16 -5.65 15.91
C PRO A 67 14.24 -5.43 14.71
N LEU A 68 14.64 -4.56 13.77
CA LEU A 68 13.89 -4.27 12.56
C LEU A 68 13.80 -5.49 11.64
N LYS A 69 14.91 -6.20 11.45
CA LYS A 69 14.97 -7.44 10.67
C LYS A 69 14.09 -8.54 11.29
N GLN A 70 14.04 -8.63 12.62
CA GLN A 70 13.15 -9.58 13.30
C GLN A 70 11.67 -9.24 13.06
N LEU A 71 11.32 -7.95 13.16
CA LEU A 71 9.96 -7.49 12.94
C LEU A 71 9.49 -7.74 11.50
N ILE A 72 10.32 -7.41 10.51
CA ILE A 72 10.03 -7.70 9.09
C ILE A 72 9.86 -9.21 8.86
N ARG A 73 10.72 -10.05 9.45
CA ARG A 73 10.58 -11.52 9.39
C ARG A 73 9.26 -12.01 10.00
N CYS A 74 8.80 -11.40 11.10
CA CYS A 74 7.49 -11.72 11.68
C CYS A 74 6.35 -11.42 10.70
N PHE A 75 6.38 -10.27 10.02
CA PHE A 75 5.37 -9.91 9.01
C PHE A 75 5.46 -10.78 7.76
N GLN A 76 6.65 -11.18 7.32
CA GLN A 76 6.84 -12.12 6.20
C GLN A 76 6.27 -13.50 6.54
N ARG A 77 6.52 -14.02 7.75
CA ARG A 77 5.93 -15.30 8.22
C ARG A 77 4.42 -15.22 8.32
N ALA A 78 3.88 -14.06 8.72
CA ALA A 78 2.45 -13.86 8.70
C ALA A 78 1.92 -13.97 7.27
N ALA A 79 2.51 -13.30 6.28
CA ALA A 79 2.06 -13.33 4.89
C ALA A 79 2.07 -14.73 4.22
N THR A 80 2.90 -15.67 4.70
CA THR A 80 2.96 -17.05 4.18
C THR A 80 2.17 -18.08 5.00
N SER A 81 1.68 -17.72 6.18
CA SER A 81 0.88 -18.63 6.99
C SER A 81 -0.48 -18.88 6.34
N GLU A 82 -0.67 -20.07 5.78
CA GLU A 82 -2.00 -20.57 5.39
C GLU A 82 -2.81 -20.97 6.65
N GLU A 83 -3.23 -20.02 7.47
CA GLU A 83 -4.16 -20.32 8.58
C GLU A 83 -5.62 -20.07 8.18
N SER A 84 -6.22 -21.14 7.64
CA SER A 84 -7.67 -21.33 7.57
C SER A 84 -8.36 -21.46 8.93
N GLN A 85 -7.67 -21.30 10.07
CA GLN A 85 -8.25 -21.32 11.41
C GLN A 85 -7.40 -20.53 12.42
N ALA A 86 -7.61 -19.23 12.55
CA ALA A 86 -7.18 -18.48 13.73
C ALA A 86 -8.43 -18.11 14.55
N GLN A 87 -8.52 -18.63 15.77
CA GLN A 87 -9.49 -18.14 16.74
C GLN A 87 -9.14 -16.70 17.12
N PRO A 88 -10.13 -15.81 17.29
CA PRO A 88 -9.87 -14.43 17.68
C PRO A 88 -9.19 -14.43 19.04
N ILE A 89 -7.98 -13.87 19.10
CA ILE A 89 -7.44 -13.34 20.35
C ILE A 89 -8.41 -12.24 20.76
N HIS A 90 -9.08 -12.46 21.90
CA HIS A 90 -10.05 -11.57 22.49
C HIS A 90 -9.47 -10.15 22.55
N ASP A 91 -10.09 -9.23 21.83
CA ASP A 91 -9.81 -7.81 21.90
C ASP A 91 -10.26 -7.33 23.29
N ASP A 92 -9.33 -7.06 24.19
CA ASP A 92 -9.58 -6.33 25.44
C ASP A 92 -9.73 -4.82 25.14
N SER A 93 -10.54 -4.50 24.13
CA SER A 93 -11.10 -3.17 23.97
C SER A 93 -12.11 -2.98 25.10
N PHE A 94 -11.80 -2.05 26.00
CA PHE A 94 -12.66 -1.59 27.09
C PHE A 94 -14.10 -1.42 26.60
N GLN A 95 -14.92 -2.44 26.84
CA GLN A 95 -16.36 -2.39 26.60
C GLN A 95 -16.96 -1.38 27.58
N PHE A 96 -17.22 -0.17 27.08
CA PHE A 96 -18.28 0.66 27.63
C PHE A 96 -19.60 -0.11 27.43
N TRP A 97 -19.99 -0.88 28.43
CA TRP A 97 -21.27 -1.57 28.49
C TRP A 97 -22.41 -0.54 28.46
N PRO A 98 -23.31 -0.54 27.46
CA PRO A 98 -24.51 0.26 27.54
C PRO A 98 -25.42 -0.31 28.64
N ILE A 99 -25.83 0.55 29.56
CA ILE A 99 -26.76 0.22 30.66
C ILE A 99 -28.01 -0.44 30.07
N ARG A 100 -28.21 -1.73 30.37
CA ARG A 100 -29.31 -2.56 29.85
C ARG A 100 -30.41 -2.67 30.91
N TYR A 101 -31.65 -2.35 30.55
CA TYR A 101 -32.84 -2.60 31.38
C TYR A 101 -33.29 -4.07 31.23
N PRO A 102 -33.83 -4.71 32.29
CA PRO A 102 -34.26 -6.10 32.24
C PRO A 102 -35.57 -6.23 31.45
N GLY A 103 -35.54 -6.92 30.30
CA GLY A 103 -36.76 -7.21 29.52
C GLY A 103 -36.58 -7.76 28.10
N ASP A 104 -35.40 -7.68 27.48
CA ASP A 104 -35.24 -8.09 26.08
C ASP A 104 -34.60 -9.48 25.92
N ASP A 105 -35.38 -10.44 25.42
CA ASP A 105 -34.92 -11.77 25.01
C ASP A 105 -33.97 -11.70 23.80
N PRO A 106 -32.90 -12.51 23.74
CA PRO A 106 -31.95 -12.48 22.63
C PRO A 106 -32.46 -13.27 21.42
N ILE A 107 -32.70 -12.57 20.31
CA ILE A 107 -32.79 -13.17 18.98
C ILE A 107 -31.36 -13.59 18.58
N LEU A 108 -31.10 -14.89 18.62
CA LEU A 108 -29.85 -15.49 18.16
C LEU A 108 -29.83 -15.53 16.63
N GLU A 109 -29.56 -14.41 15.98
CA GLU A 109 -29.19 -14.40 14.57
C GLU A 109 -27.74 -14.90 14.46
N LYS A 110 -27.60 -16.21 14.21
CA LYS A 110 -26.32 -16.82 13.83
C LYS A 110 -25.91 -16.31 12.46
N SER A 111 -25.42 -15.08 12.41
CA SER A 111 -24.63 -14.59 11.28
C SER A 111 -23.40 -15.46 11.17
N ARG A 112 -23.37 -16.28 10.13
CA ARG A 112 -22.25 -17.13 9.74
C ARG A 112 -21.09 -16.21 9.34
N VAL A 113 -20.29 -15.77 10.33
CA VAL A 113 -19.07 -15.00 10.10
C VAL A 113 -18.11 -15.89 9.33
N ARG A 114 -17.81 -15.52 8.09
CA ARG A 114 -16.76 -16.16 7.29
C ARG A 114 -15.42 -15.82 7.94
N PRO A 115 -14.46 -16.76 8.03
CA PRO A 115 -13.13 -16.45 8.51
C PRO A 115 -12.39 -15.63 7.45
N PHE A 116 -12.49 -14.30 7.57
CA PHE A 116 -11.76 -13.31 6.80
C PHE A 116 -11.03 -12.43 7.82
N VAL A 117 -10.00 -12.98 8.46
CA VAL A 117 -9.17 -12.25 9.44
C VAL A 117 -7.72 -12.43 9.03
N MET A 118 -7.33 -11.71 7.99
CA MET A 118 -5.93 -11.52 7.61
C MET A 118 -5.70 -10.27 6.75
N LEU A 119 -6.75 -9.74 6.11
CA LEU A 119 -6.65 -8.63 5.14
C LEU A 119 -6.68 -7.23 5.75
N ASN A 120 -6.79 -7.09 7.06
CA ASN A 120 -6.73 -5.79 7.76
C ASN A 120 -5.92 -5.92 9.06
N SER A 121 -4.72 -6.51 9.04
CA SER A 121 -3.87 -6.59 10.24
C SER A 121 -3.45 -5.18 10.67
N PRO A 122 -4.07 -4.57 11.71
CA PRO A 122 -3.79 -3.19 12.06
C PRO A 122 -2.30 -2.91 12.37
N PRO A 123 -1.52 -3.85 12.95
CA PRO A 123 -0.09 -3.66 13.16
C PRO A 123 0.72 -3.53 11.88
N TYR A 124 0.42 -4.32 10.84
CA TYR A 124 1.16 -4.28 9.58
C TYR A 124 0.92 -2.95 8.87
N ILE A 125 -0.34 -2.51 8.78
CA ILE A 125 -0.73 -1.26 8.11
C ILE A 125 0.02 -0.07 8.71
N ARG A 126 0.04 0.03 10.04
CA ARG A 126 0.76 1.10 10.75
C ARG A 126 2.26 1.02 10.56
N PHE A 127 2.83 -0.18 10.57
CA PHE A 127 4.26 -0.35 10.42
C PHE A 127 4.73 -0.05 8.98
N ALA A 128 3.94 -0.45 7.98
CA ALA A 128 4.19 -0.10 6.58
C ALA A 128 4.15 1.42 6.36
N ASP A 129 3.19 2.11 6.99
CA ASP A 129 3.07 3.57 6.97
C ASP A 129 4.31 4.26 7.56
N VAL A 130 4.78 3.79 8.73
CA VAL A 130 6.02 4.29 9.36
C VAL A 130 7.25 4.06 8.49
N MET A 131 7.40 2.86 7.91
CA MET A 131 8.53 2.56 7.01
C MET A 131 8.49 3.41 5.74
N ALA A 132 7.31 3.68 5.18
CA ALA A 132 7.18 4.55 4.02
C ALA A 132 7.60 5.98 4.38
N GLN A 133 7.11 6.51 5.50
CA GLN A 133 7.43 7.86 5.96
C GLN A 133 8.91 8.06 6.30
N SER A 134 9.60 6.99 6.74
CA SER A 134 11.05 7.04 6.99
C SER A 134 11.92 7.17 5.74
N ILE A 135 11.34 7.04 4.55
CA ILE A 135 12.02 7.26 3.27
C ILE A 135 11.63 8.65 2.76
N HIS A 136 12.60 9.57 2.75
CA HIS A 136 12.37 10.96 2.41
C HIS A 136 12.39 11.17 0.89
N ILE A 137 11.21 11.12 0.29
CA ILE A 137 11.02 11.43 -1.13
C ILE A 137 10.74 12.91 -1.26
N GLU A 138 11.48 13.61 -2.10
CA GLU A 138 11.08 14.95 -2.51
C GLU A 138 9.81 14.85 -3.36
N GLU A 139 8.72 15.45 -2.90
CA GLU A 139 7.52 15.59 -3.71
C GLU A 139 7.86 16.48 -4.91
N GLU A 140 7.91 15.91 -6.11
CA GLU A 140 8.09 16.65 -7.38
C GLU A 140 6.93 17.63 -7.67
N ASP A 141 5.86 17.64 -6.85
CA ASP A 141 4.61 18.36 -7.08
C ASP A 141 4.50 19.72 -6.34
N GLY A 142 5.61 20.22 -5.79
CA GLY A 142 5.69 21.63 -5.38
C GLY A 142 5.84 22.53 -6.60
N ASP A 143 4.76 23.23 -7.00
CA ASP A 143 4.81 24.47 -7.78
C ASP A 143 5.58 25.54 -6.97
N ASP A 144 6.87 25.33 -6.77
CA ASP A 144 7.76 26.37 -6.28
C ASP A 144 8.03 27.27 -7.48
N GLY A 145 7.19 28.29 -7.58
CA GLY A 145 7.29 29.39 -8.56
C GLY A 145 8.53 30.26 -8.39
N ASP A 146 9.64 29.69 -7.95
CA ASP A 146 10.99 30.24 -8.05
C ASP A 146 11.88 29.12 -8.57
N ASP A 147 12.36 29.28 -9.81
CA ASP A 147 13.46 28.50 -10.40
C ASP A 147 14.74 28.72 -9.57
N VAL A 148 14.78 28.24 -8.33
CA VAL A 148 16.03 28.06 -7.61
C VAL A 148 16.73 26.92 -8.34
N GLU A 149 17.71 27.25 -9.18
CA GLU A 149 18.63 26.25 -9.74
C GLU A 149 19.24 25.48 -8.57
N ILE A 150 18.64 24.33 -8.23
CA ILE A 150 19.21 23.39 -7.27
C ILE A 150 20.53 22.93 -7.88
N ASP A 151 21.62 23.12 -7.13
CA ASP A 151 22.95 22.71 -7.57
C ASP A 151 22.91 21.21 -7.89
N GLN A 152 23.45 20.83 -9.05
CA GLN A 152 23.46 19.44 -9.49
C GLN A 152 24.12 18.52 -8.43
N ALA A 153 25.10 19.05 -7.70
CA ALA A 153 25.73 18.34 -6.59
C ALA A 153 24.75 18.06 -5.42
N GLN A 154 23.88 19.01 -5.07
CA GLN A 154 22.87 18.82 -4.02
C GLN A 154 21.83 17.77 -4.42
N LYS A 155 21.37 17.81 -5.67
CA LYS A 155 20.43 16.81 -6.19
C LYS A 155 21.03 15.40 -6.21
N GLU A 156 22.31 15.28 -6.55
CA GLU A 156 23.03 14.01 -6.50
C GLU A 156 23.22 13.51 -5.05
N GLU A 157 23.53 14.39 -4.10
CA GLU A 157 23.66 14.06 -2.67
C GLU A 157 22.33 13.58 -2.08
N GLN A 158 21.23 14.28 -2.34
CA GLN A 158 19.88 13.88 -1.92
C GLN A 158 19.48 12.53 -2.53
N SER A 159 19.78 12.32 -3.81
CA SER A 159 19.51 11.05 -4.48
C SER A 159 20.35 9.89 -3.90
N GLN A 160 21.55 10.16 -3.37
CA GLN A 160 22.36 9.17 -2.67
C GLN A 160 21.80 8.89 -1.26
N ALA A 161 21.40 9.93 -0.52
CA ALA A 161 20.77 9.77 0.79
C ALA A 161 19.48 8.93 0.70
N LEU A 162 18.61 9.22 -0.27
CA LEU A 162 17.40 8.43 -0.54
C LEU A 162 17.72 6.95 -0.78
N ARG A 163 18.76 6.66 -1.59
CA ARG A 163 19.16 5.27 -1.86
C ARG A 163 19.68 4.56 -0.61
N ALA A 164 20.37 5.27 0.28
CA ALA A 164 20.85 4.71 1.54
C ALA A 164 19.68 4.34 2.46
N GLU A 165 18.71 5.26 2.64
CA GLU A 165 17.49 5.00 3.43
C GLU A 165 16.70 3.81 2.90
N GLN A 166 16.50 3.75 1.58
CA GLN A 166 15.85 2.62 0.91
C GLN A 166 16.63 1.31 1.10
N GLY A 167 17.96 1.35 1.01
CA GLY A 167 18.85 0.20 1.19
C GLY A 167 18.73 -0.42 2.58
N VAL A 168 18.73 0.40 3.63
CA VAL A 168 18.58 -0.04 5.03
C VAL A 168 17.33 -0.90 5.23
N LEU A 169 16.20 -0.50 4.64
CA LEU A 169 14.94 -1.24 4.72
C LEU A 169 14.93 -2.47 3.80
N ALA A 170 15.46 -2.32 2.57
CA ALA A 170 15.50 -3.40 1.59
C ALA A 170 16.36 -4.58 2.06
N ASP A 171 17.54 -4.32 2.61
CA ASP A 171 18.48 -5.34 3.11
C ASP A 171 17.90 -6.15 4.28
N ARG A 172 16.96 -5.57 5.01
CA ARG A 172 16.22 -6.23 6.09
C ARG A 172 14.98 -6.99 5.60
N GLY A 173 14.67 -6.89 4.31
CA GLY A 173 13.63 -7.66 3.63
C GLY A 173 12.31 -6.93 3.42
N ALA A 174 12.25 -5.60 3.59
CA ALA A 174 11.02 -4.83 3.41
C ALA A 174 10.49 -4.91 1.96
N ALA A 175 11.38 -4.89 0.96
CA ALA A 175 11.01 -4.99 -0.45
C ALA A 175 10.31 -6.32 -0.78
N ILE A 176 10.87 -7.43 -0.31
CA ILE A 176 10.28 -8.77 -0.50
C ILE A 176 8.97 -8.92 0.26
N MET A 177 8.90 -8.36 1.48
CA MET A 177 7.66 -8.34 2.26
C MET A 177 6.52 -7.68 1.47
N CYS A 178 6.78 -6.58 0.75
CA CYS A 178 5.77 -5.94 -0.08
C CYS A 178 5.21 -6.89 -1.15
N LEU A 179 6.07 -7.63 -1.87
CA LEU A 179 5.61 -8.62 -2.84
C LEU A 179 4.75 -9.71 -2.20
N MET A 180 5.12 -10.19 -1.00
CA MET A 180 4.39 -11.24 -0.31
C MET A 180 2.96 -10.81 0.06
N TYR A 181 2.78 -9.58 0.54
CA TYR A 181 1.46 -9.04 0.87
C TYR A 181 0.62 -8.74 -0.38
N LEU A 182 1.24 -8.24 -1.46
CA LEU A 182 0.57 -8.09 -2.76
C LEU A 182 0.10 -9.45 -3.31
N SER A 183 0.91 -10.51 -3.20
CA SER A 183 0.52 -11.87 -3.55
C SER A 183 -0.60 -12.41 -2.67
N ALA A 184 -0.55 -12.17 -1.36
CA ALA A 184 -1.53 -12.64 -0.39
C ALA A 184 -2.91 -11.97 -0.57
N SER A 185 -2.97 -10.80 -1.18
CA SER A 185 -4.23 -10.08 -1.41
C SER A 185 -5.18 -10.73 -2.42
N ASN A 186 -4.67 -11.63 -3.27
CA ASN A 186 -5.44 -12.37 -4.28
C ASN A 186 -6.34 -11.47 -5.15
N GLY A 187 -5.88 -10.26 -5.46
CA GLY A 187 -6.60 -9.32 -6.30
C GLY A 187 -7.77 -8.61 -5.63
N GLU A 188 -7.87 -8.59 -4.30
CA GLU A 188 -8.85 -7.80 -3.55
C GLU A 188 -8.24 -6.46 -3.09
N PRO A 189 -8.75 -5.29 -3.53
CA PRO A 189 -8.31 -4.01 -3.00
C PRO A 189 -8.74 -3.87 -1.53
N ASN A 190 -7.83 -3.39 -0.69
CA ASN A 190 -8.06 -3.14 0.74
C ASN A 190 -6.98 -2.18 1.27
N ASP A 191 -7.16 -1.69 2.50
CA ASP A 191 -6.24 -0.72 3.14
C ASP A 191 -4.82 -1.28 3.30
N MET A 192 -4.69 -2.59 3.54
CA MET A 192 -3.38 -3.24 3.62
C MET A 192 -2.66 -3.20 2.27
N VAL A 193 -3.33 -3.48 1.16
CA VAL A 193 -2.75 -3.41 -0.18
C VAL A 193 -2.39 -1.97 -0.53
N ALA A 194 -3.25 -1.00 -0.18
CA ALA A 194 -2.96 0.41 -0.40
C ALA A 194 -1.67 0.85 0.31
N LYS A 195 -1.54 0.54 1.62
CA LYS A 195 -0.31 0.85 2.38
C LYS A 195 0.90 0.03 1.93
N THR A 196 0.70 -1.19 1.43
CA THR A 196 1.78 -1.99 0.84
C THR A 196 2.31 -1.35 -0.45
N LEU A 197 1.41 -0.87 -1.31
CA LEU A 197 1.78 -0.18 -2.55
C LEU A 197 2.52 1.13 -2.24
N GLU A 198 2.05 1.90 -1.26
CA GLU A 198 2.72 3.11 -0.80
C GLU A 198 4.16 2.83 -0.34
N LEU A 199 4.37 1.87 0.56
CA LEU A 199 5.71 1.45 0.96
C LEU A 199 6.57 0.98 -0.23
N GLY A 200 5.98 0.19 -1.14
CA GLY A 200 6.66 -0.28 -2.34
C GLY A 200 7.07 0.84 -3.29
N ILE A 201 6.23 1.87 -3.43
CA ILE A 201 6.54 3.09 -4.18
C ILE A 201 7.71 3.80 -3.52
N HIS A 202 7.67 4.01 -2.20
CA HIS A 202 8.75 4.69 -1.50
C HIS A 202 10.10 3.99 -1.63
N LEU A 203 10.10 2.65 -1.55
CA LEU A 203 11.29 1.83 -1.76
C LEU A 203 11.85 1.91 -3.19
N LEU A 204 11.02 2.17 -4.18
CA LEU A 204 11.42 2.19 -5.60
C LEU A 204 11.57 3.60 -6.18
N SER A 205 11.18 4.64 -5.45
CA SER A 205 11.29 6.04 -5.87
C SER A 205 12.71 6.39 -6.29
N GLY A 206 12.85 7.10 -7.41
CA GLY A 206 14.15 7.43 -7.99
C GLY A 206 14.84 6.27 -8.72
N GLY A 207 14.12 5.18 -9.00
CA GLY A 207 14.61 4.06 -9.82
C GLY A 207 15.73 3.26 -9.18
N ASN A 208 15.57 2.83 -7.92
CA ASN A 208 16.60 2.07 -7.21
C ASN A 208 16.83 0.67 -7.82
N VAL A 209 17.89 0.56 -8.64
CA VAL A 209 18.23 -0.65 -9.40
C VAL A 209 18.53 -1.85 -8.50
N ASP A 210 19.07 -1.64 -7.31
CA ASP A 210 19.40 -2.72 -6.38
C ASP A 210 18.14 -3.38 -5.82
N ILE A 211 17.15 -2.56 -5.48
CA ILE A 211 15.84 -3.04 -5.02
C ILE A 211 15.09 -3.70 -6.17
N GLN A 212 15.08 -3.09 -7.36
CA GLN A 212 14.46 -3.70 -8.54
C GLN A 212 15.05 -5.09 -8.85
N ARG A 213 16.38 -5.24 -8.73
CA ARG A 213 17.08 -6.52 -8.88
C ARG A 213 16.63 -7.53 -7.83
N MET A 214 16.55 -7.11 -6.55
CA MET A 214 16.06 -7.96 -5.47
C MET A 214 14.64 -8.47 -5.72
N LEU A 215 13.74 -7.61 -6.21
CA LEU A 215 12.35 -7.96 -6.51
C LEU A 215 12.27 -9.01 -7.63
N ILE A 216 12.98 -8.81 -8.74
CA ILE A 216 12.92 -9.76 -9.88
C ILE A 216 13.56 -11.11 -9.53
N GLU A 217 14.70 -11.10 -8.83
CA GLU A 217 15.37 -12.33 -8.39
C GLU A 217 14.45 -13.17 -7.50
N TYR A 218 13.74 -12.52 -6.56
CA TYR A 218 12.77 -13.20 -5.71
C TYR A 218 11.62 -13.81 -6.50
N LEU A 219 10.98 -13.04 -7.40
CA LEU A 219 9.85 -13.54 -8.17
C LEU A 219 10.23 -14.72 -9.08
N GLN A 220 11.38 -14.64 -9.75
CA GLN A 220 11.90 -15.69 -10.63
C GLN A 220 12.24 -16.96 -9.84
N LEU A 221 12.82 -16.81 -8.66
CA LEU A 221 13.19 -17.94 -7.81
C LEU A 221 11.98 -18.62 -7.19
N LYS A 222 11.05 -17.85 -6.60
CA LYS A 222 9.83 -18.38 -5.99
C LYS A 222 8.84 -18.91 -7.01
N LYS A 223 8.94 -18.45 -8.25
CA LYS A 223 7.97 -18.68 -9.31
C LYS A 223 6.55 -18.31 -8.86
N ASP A 224 6.43 -17.17 -8.21
CA ASP A 224 5.19 -16.77 -7.55
C ASP A 224 4.13 -16.32 -8.57
N VAL A 225 3.34 -17.29 -9.04
CA VAL A 225 2.22 -17.04 -9.95
C VAL A 225 1.16 -16.14 -9.29
N ARG A 226 1.00 -16.23 -7.95
CA ARG A 226 -0.05 -15.51 -7.22
C ARG A 226 0.15 -14.01 -7.28
N PHE A 227 1.40 -13.55 -7.25
CA PHE A 227 1.73 -12.15 -7.45
C PHE A 227 1.07 -11.60 -8.72
N PHE A 228 1.31 -12.25 -9.86
CA PHE A 228 0.82 -11.77 -11.14
C PHE A 228 -0.70 -11.89 -11.28
N THR A 229 -1.31 -12.98 -10.81
CA THR A 229 -2.77 -13.11 -10.83
C THR A 229 -3.44 -12.08 -9.90
N SER A 230 -2.80 -11.78 -8.77
CA SER A 230 -3.27 -10.78 -7.81
C SER A 230 -3.24 -9.38 -8.43
N MET A 231 -2.09 -8.97 -9.00
CA MET A 231 -1.95 -7.67 -9.67
C MET A 231 -2.95 -7.50 -10.82
N ALA A 232 -3.15 -8.54 -11.64
CA ALA A 232 -4.18 -8.51 -12.68
C ALA A 232 -5.60 -8.39 -12.09
N GLY A 233 -5.88 -9.04 -10.96
CA GLY A 233 -7.13 -8.92 -10.23
C GLY A 233 -7.39 -7.49 -9.74
N LEU A 234 -6.37 -6.84 -9.17
CA LEU A 234 -6.45 -5.44 -8.73
C LEU A 234 -6.75 -4.50 -9.91
N MET A 235 -6.02 -4.63 -11.03
CA MET A 235 -6.25 -3.83 -12.24
C MET A 235 -7.67 -3.97 -12.80
N ASN A 236 -8.22 -5.18 -12.75
CA ASN A 236 -9.59 -5.45 -13.22
C ASN A 236 -10.66 -4.82 -12.34
N LYS A 237 -10.35 -4.59 -11.05
CA LYS A 237 -11.27 -3.97 -10.09
C LYS A 237 -11.14 -2.46 -9.98
N CYS A 238 -10.08 -1.88 -10.56
CA CYS A 238 -9.95 -0.42 -10.67
C CYS A 238 -11.15 0.15 -11.43
N SER A 239 -11.80 1.16 -10.82
CA SER A 239 -12.97 1.82 -11.36
C SER A 239 -12.60 2.75 -12.52
N VAL A 240 -13.62 3.12 -13.29
CA VAL A 240 -13.53 4.10 -14.37
C VAL A 240 -14.67 5.10 -14.17
N LEU A 241 -14.69 6.19 -14.94
CA LEU A 241 -15.76 7.20 -14.82
C LEU A 241 -17.13 6.56 -15.03
N ASN A 242 -18.00 6.72 -14.05
CA ASN A 242 -19.37 6.26 -14.09
C ASN A 242 -20.31 7.46 -14.21
N LEU A 243 -20.91 7.61 -15.39
CA LEU A 243 -21.79 8.72 -15.71
C LEU A 243 -23.04 8.77 -14.81
N GLU A 244 -23.59 7.62 -14.42
CA GLU A 244 -24.77 7.57 -13.54
C GLU A 244 -24.43 8.02 -12.12
N MET A 245 -23.30 7.56 -11.58
CA MET A 245 -22.79 7.97 -10.26
C MET A 245 -22.53 9.47 -10.27
N PHE A 246 -21.88 9.97 -11.32
CA PHE A 246 -21.59 11.40 -11.48
C PHE A 246 -22.86 12.27 -11.55
N GLU A 247 -23.87 11.87 -12.32
CA GLU A 247 -25.13 12.61 -12.36
C GLU A 247 -25.88 12.59 -11.02
N ARG A 248 -25.85 11.46 -10.30
CA ARG A 248 -26.44 11.36 -8.95
C ARG A 248 -25.73 12.30 -7.98
N GLN A 249 -24.41 12.37 -8.05
CA GLN A 249 -23.60 13.30 -7.26
C GLN A 249 -23.97 14.76 -7.54
N ILE A 250 -24.01 15.18 -8.82
CA ILE A 250 -24.43 16.55 -9.19
C ILE A 250 -25.84 16.88 -8.69
N LYS A 251 -26.79 15.96 -8.83
CA LYS A 251 -28.17 16.17 -8.36
C LYS A 251 -28.22 16.36 -6.84
N ALA A 252 -27.43 15.60 -6.10
CA ALA A 252 -27.34 15.73 -4.66
C ALA A 252 -26.63 17.02 -4.20
N GLU A 253 -25.55 17.40 -4.88
CA GLU A 253 -24.88 18.69 -4.67
C GLU A 253 -25.86 19.86 -4.92
N GLY A 254 -26.68 19.77 -5.98
CA GLY A 254 -27.73 20.74 -6.29
C GLY A 254 -28.87 20.82 -5.25
N LEU A 255 -29.04 19.79 -4.42
CA LEU A 255 -29.99 19.77 -3.31
C LEU A 255 -29.35 20.22 -1.97
N GLY A 256 -28.09 20.66 -1.98
CA GLY A 256 -27.36 21.07 -0.78
C GLY A 256 -26.88 19.89 0.09
N MET A 257 -26.96 18.66 -0.41
CA MET A 257 -26.48 17.44 0.27
C MET A 257 -25.06 17.04 -0.18
N GLY A 258 -24.33 17.97 -0.80
CA GLY A 258 -22.99 17.72 -1.35
C GLY A 258 -21.99 17.23 -0.29
N ALA A 259 -22.01 17.78 0.93
CA ALA A 259 -21.08 17.39 1.99
C ALA A 259 -21.30 15.96 2.53
N GLU A 260 -22.52 15.41 2.44
CA GLU A 260 -22.86 14.07 2.97
C GLU A 260 -22.63 12.96 1.93
N LEU A 261 -22.57 13.32 0.64
CA LEU A 261 -22.25 12.43 -0.49
C LEU A 261 -20.83 12.64 -1.05
N ALA A 262 -20.12 13.66 -0.58
CA ALA A 262 -18.70 13.89 -0.85
C ALA A 262 -17.76 13.03 0.03
N ALA A 263 -18.29 12.09 0.80
CA ALA A 263 -17.50 11.18 1.62
C ALA A 263 -17.99 9.74 1.40
N GLY A 264 -17.14 8.90 0.80
CA GLY A 264 -17.29 7.44 0.80
C GLY A 264 -17.51 6.79 -0.58
N ASP A 265 -17.83 5.49 -0.55
CA ASP A 265 -17.89 4.54 -1.68
C ASP A 265 -18.83 4.91 -2.85
N ASN A 266 -19.63 5.98 -2.71
CA ASN A 266 -20.58 6.44 -3.72
C ASN A 266 -20.06 7.58 -4.59
N GLN A 267 -18.80 8.00 -4.39
CA GLN A 267 -18.15 8.97 -5.25
C GLN A 267 -17.71 8.33 -6.57
N ASN A 268 -17.79 9.09 -7.65
CA ASN A 268 -17.18 8.70 -8.90
C ASN A 268 -15.65 8.71 -8.74
N LEU A 269 -14.96 7.65 -9.19
CA LEU A 269 -13.51 7.47 -9.03
C LEU A 269 -13.02 7.52 -7.57
N ASN A 270 -13.76 6.92 -6.64
CA ASN A 270 -13.37 6.83 -5.23
C ASN A 270 -12.05 6.06 -4.99
N ASP A 271 -11.61 5.26 -5.96
CA ASP A 271 -10.37 4.48 -5.93
C ASP A 271 -9.27 5.06 -6.85
N ALA A 272 -9.38 6.35 -7.23
CA ALA A 272 -8.39 7.00 -8.09
C ALA A 272 -6.97 6.91 -7.51
N ASP A 273 -6.81 7.24 -6.22
CA ASP A 273 -5.52 7.21 -5.53
C ASP A 273 -4.93 5.81 -5.53
N PHE A 274 -5.75 4.81 -5.19
CA PHE A 274 -5.35 3.39 -5.23
C PHE A 274 -4.89 2.96 -6.62
N THR A 275 -5.65 3.34 -7.65
CA THR A 275 -5.36 3.01 -9.05
C THR A 275 -4.05 3.66 -9.50
N CYS A 276 -3.85 4.93 -9.16
CA CYS A 276 -2.60 5.66 -9.41
C CYS A 276 -1.42 4.98 -8.72
N SER A 277 -1.54 4.62 -7.43
CA SER A 277 -0.49 3.90 -6.70
C SER A 277 -0.17 2.55 -7.34
N LEU A 278 -1.18 1.78 -7.77
CA LEU A 278 -0.97 0.49 -8.43
C LEU A 278 -0.12 0.61 -9.70
N PHE A 279 -0.46 1.55 -10.58
CA PHE A 279 0.29 1.77 -11.82
C PHE A 279 1.64 2.45 -11.58
N ARG A 280 1.73 3.35 -10.59
CA ARG A 280 3.00 3.98 -10.18
C ARG A 280 3.98 2.94 -9.67
N PHE A 281 3.55 2.04 -8.79
CA PHE A 281 4.37 0.92 -8.33
C PHE A 281 4.93 0.10 -9.50
N LEU A 282 4.07 -0.31 -10.45
CA LEU A 282 4.51 -1.08 -11.63
C LEU A 282 5.47 -0.29 -12.53
N GLN A 283 5.23 1.00 -12.73
CA GLN A 283 6.13 1.86 -13.50
C GLN A 283 7.51 1.95 -12.86
N LEU A 284 7.58 2.13 -11.54
CA LEU A 284 8.84 2.21 -10.79
C LEU A 284 9.63 0.88 -10.80
N THR A 285 8.97 -0.29 -10.86
CA THR A 285 9.68 -1.57 -11.03
C THR A 285 10.46 -1.68 -12.34
N CYS A 286 10.08 -0.88 -13.34
CA CYS A 286 10.63 -0.90 -14.70
C CYS A 286 11.41 0.37 -15.06
N GLU A 287 11.55 1.30 -14.12
CA GLU A 287 12.30 2.54 -14.29
C GLU A 287 13.79 2.26 -14.56
N GLY A 288 14.45 3.15 -15.31
CA GLY A 288 15.86 2.95 -15.69
C GLY A 288 16.10 1.90 -16.79
N HIS A 289 15.09 1.61 -17.61
CA HIS A 289 15.16 0.62 -18.70
C HIS A 289 15.46 -0.82 -18.22
N ASN A 290 14.86 -1.24 -17.11
CA ASN A 290 14.99 -2.59 -16.58
C ASN A 290 14.31 -3.63 -17.50
N LEU A 291 15.04 -4.08 -18.53
CA LEU A 291 14.54 -4.98 -19.57
C LEU A 291 14.13 -6.35 -19.02
N ASP A 292 14.80 -6.82 -17.96
CA ASP A 292 14.52 -8.12 -17.35
C ASP A 292 13.15 -8.10 -16.68
N PHE A 293 12.87 -7.07 -15.86
CA PHE A 293 11.56 -6.90 -15.24
C PHE A 293 10.46 -6.66 -16.28
N GLN A 294 10.71 -5.82 -17.29
CA GLN A 294 9.77 -5.55 -18.39
C GLN A 294 9.38 -6.83 -19.15
N ASN A 295 10.35 -7.67 -19.50
CA ASN A 295 10.09 -8.95 -20.15
C ASN A 295 9.32 -9.89 -19.23
N TYR A 296 9.66 -9.88 -17.94
CA TYR A 296 9.02 -10.73 -16.95
C TYR A 296 7.59 -10.30 -16.61
N LEU A 297 7.20 -9.03 -16.78
CA LEU A 297 5.80 -8.59 -16.71
C LEU A 297 4.95 -9.12 -17.89
N ARG A 298 5.57 -9.34 -19.05
CA ARG A 298 4.91 -9.84 -20.26
C ARG A 298 4.73 -11.35 -20.24
N THR A 299 5.77 -12.08 -19.87
CA THR A 299 5.79 -13.54 -19.86
C THR A 299 6.65 -14.04 -18.72
N GLN A 300 6.21 -15.07 -17.99
CA GLN A 300 6.96 -15.67 -16.88
C GLN A 300 7.40 -17.10 -17.23
N PRO A 301 8.60 -17.30 -17.81
CA PRO A 301 9.11 -18.63 -18.13
C PRO A 301 9.22 -19.48 -16.87
N GLY A 302 8.75 -20.73 -16.94
CA GLY A 302 8.86 -21.68 -15.83
C GLY A 302 7.72 -21.60 -14.80
N HIS A 303 6.77 -20.67 -14.95
CA HIS A 303 5.50 -20.70 -14.22
C HIS A 303 4.51 -21.70 -14.83
N THR A 304 3.58 -22.21 -14.03
CA THR A 304 2.47 -23.06 -14.51
C THR A 304 1.44 -22.28 -15.32
N THR A 305 1.26 -21.00 -15.01
CA THR A 305 0.39 -20.06 -15.73
C THR A 305 1.13 -18.74 -15.86
N SER A 306 1.10 -18.16 -17.06
CA SER A 306 1.67 -16.84 -17.29
C SER A 306 0.55 -15.81 -17.40
N VAL A 307 0.74 -14.67 -16.76
CA VAL A 307 -0.18 -13.53 -16.77
C VAL A 307 0.56 -12.36 -17.40
N ASN A 308 0.01 -11.83 -18.49
CA ASN A 308 0.60 -10.71 -19.20
C ASN A 308 0.02 -9.41 -18.65
N LEU A 309 0.72 -8.80 -17.68
CA LEU A 309 0.28 -7.56 -17.03
C LEU A 309 0.28 -6.36 -17.98
N ILE A 310 1.04 -6.41 -19.07
CA ILE A 310 1.01 -5.39 -20.12
C ILE A 310 -0.34 -5.40 -20.83
N ASN A 311 -0.88 -6.59 -21.15
CA ASN A 311 -2.22 -6.69 -21.72
C ASN A 311 -3.29 -6.22 -20.72
N CYS A 312 -3.19 -6.60 -19.44
CA CYS A 312 -4.12 -6.12 -18.41
C CYS A 312 -4.11 -4.58 -18.28
N THR A 313 -2.94 -3.96 -18.43
CA THR A 313 -2.82 -2.49 -18.45
C THR A 313 -3.54 -1.89 -19.66
N VAL A 314 -3.37 -2.47 -20.86
CA VAL A 314 -4.08 -2.02 -22.06
C VAL A 314 -5.60 -2.21 -21.92
N ASP A 315 -6.05 -3.32 -21.35
CA ASP A 315 -7.47 -3.58 -21.12
C ASP A 315 -8.09 -2.57 -20.15
N TYR A 316 -7.37 -2.16 -19.10
CA TYR A 316 -7.81 -1.06 -18.24
C TYR A 316 -7.90 0.27 -18.99
N LEU A 317 -6.89 0.62 -19.79
CA LEU A 317 -6.88 1.86 -20.58
C LEU A 317 -8.04 1.92 -21.59
N LEU A 318 -8.41 0.80 -22.21
CA LEU A 318 -9.55 0.71 -23.10
C LEU A 318 -10.88 0.99 -22.37
N ARG A 319 -11.09 0.37 -21.21
CA ARG A 319 -12.27 0.65 -20.36
C ARG A 319 -12.34 2.13 -19.96
N LEU A 320 -11.20 2.71 -19.59
CA LEU A 320 -11.12 4.11 -19.22
C LEU A 320 -11.42 5.03 -20.42
N GLN A 321 -10.88 4.71 -21.59
CA GLN A 321 -11.13 5.47 -22.83
C GLN A 321 -12.61 5.46 -23.21
N GLU A 322 -13.26 4.30 -23.22
CA GLU A 322 -14.68 4.16 -23.54
C GLU A 322 -15.54 5.01 -22.60
N SER A 323 -15.25 4.92 -21.30
CA SER A 323 -15.89 5.68 -20.24
C SER A 323 -15.74 7.21 -20.42
N VAL A 324 -14.54 7.69 -20.78
CA VAL A 324 -14.30 9.12 -21.09
C VAL A 324 -15.09 9.55 -22.34
N MET A 325 -15.15 8.71 -23.38
CA MET A 325 -15.87 9.01 -24.61
C MET A 325 -17.39 9.12 -24.37
N ASP A 326 -17.97 8.21 -23.59
CA ASP A 326 -19.38 8.26 -23.19
C ASP A 326 -19.71 9.57 -22.46
N PHE A 327 -18.81 10.00 -21.56
CA PHE A 327 -18.93 11.25 -20.84
C PHE A 327 -18.90 12.47 -21.79
N TYR A 328 -17.96 12.48 -22.75
CA TYR A 328 -17.86 13.54 -23.75
C TYR A 328 -19.14 13.66 -24.59
N TRP A 329 -19.66 12.54 -25.11
CA TRP A 329 -20.88 12.53 -25.92
C TRP A 329 -22.10 13.02 -25.17
N HIS A 330 -22.22 12.63 -23.90
CA HIS A 330 -23.31 13.06 -23.03
C HIS A 330 -23.36 14.60 -22.86
N TYR A 331 -22.21 15.24 -22.62
CA TYR A 331 -22.14 16.69 -22.47
C TYR A 331 -22.16 17.47 -23.79
N SER A 332 -21.59 16.91 -24.85
CA SER A 332 -21.64 17.50 -26.20
C SER A 332 -23.09 17.60 -26.70
N SER A 333 -23.89 16.55 -26.45
CA SER A 333 -25.32 16.53 -26.81
C SER A 333 -26.17 17.48 -25.95
N LYS A 334 -25.79 17.71 -24.68
CA LYS A 334 -26.49 18.67 -23.79
C LYS A 334 -26.18 20.13 -24.12
N ARG A 335 -24.98 20.47 -24.64
CA ARG A 335 -24.63 21.85 -25.06
C ARG A 335 -25.26 22.30 -26.38
N SER A 336 -25.78 21.35 -27.15
CA SER A 336 -26.41 21.61 -28.47
C SER A 336 -27.93 21.77 -28.39
N LEU A 337 -28.51 21.79 -27.19
CA LEU A 337 -29.91 22.07 -26.86
C LEU A 337 -30.03 23.34 -26.02
#